data_AF-X0V857-F1
#
_entry.id   AF-X0V857-F1
#
_cell.length_a   1.000
_cell.length_b   1.000
_cell.length_c   1.000
_cell.angle_alpha   90.00
_cell.angle_beta   90.00
_cell.angle_gamma   90.00
#
_symmetry.space_group_name_H-M   'P 1'
#
loop_
_entity.id
_entity.type
_entity.pdbx_description
1 polymer ?
#
loop_
_entity_poly.entity_id
_entity_poly.type
_entity_poly.pdbx_seq_one_letter_code
_entity_poly.pdbx_strand_id
1 'polypeptide(L)'
;MSKVDQVEKEKRVYEISLILRRKPTGYIVEYIRQNWGLEKAQAFNYIALAREEWKKYFEKIKGDGISYHISELREIKDKAWEKDDLRLAFDITKEEMKIMGIYPTERHKFEFEGKIDMKKEEMYELINLAQRAISQGSLPEGDQGKN
;
A
#
# COMPACT_ATOMS: atom_id res chain seq x y z
N MET A 1 17.38 -24.01 32.42
CA MET A 1 16.99 -22.66 31.96
C MET A 1 15.51 -22.47 32.25
N SER A 2 15.15 -21.46 33.06
CA SER A 2 13.76 -21.12 33.33
C SER A 2 13.10 -20.62 32.04
N LYS A 3 11.91 -21.13 31.73
CA LYS A 3 11.11 -20.67 30.59
C LYS A 3 10.71 -19.23 30.89
N VAL A 4 11.27 -18.26 30.16
CA VAL A 4 10.89 -16.85 30.32
C VAL A 4 9.39 -16.74 30.10
N ASP A 5 8.70 -16.08 31.03
CA ASP A 5 7.27 -15.82 30.94
C ASP A 5 6.98 -15.01 29.67
N GLN A 6 5.91 -15.35 28.96
CA GLN A 6 5.54 -14.73 27.69
C GLN A 6 5.35 -13.21 27.86
N VAL A 7 4.80 -12.79 29.01
CA VAL A 7 4.61 -11.37 29.37
C VAL A 7 5.95 -10.65 29.51
N GLU A 8 6.95 -11.30 30.09
CA GLU A 8 8.27 -10.69 30.25
C GLU A 8 9.01 -10.58 28.91
N LYS A 9 8.85 -11.58 28.04
CA LYS A 9 9.37 -11.53 26.67
C LYS A 9 8.78 -10.35 25.90
N GLU A 10 7.47 -10.13 25.98
CA GLU A 10 6.79 -9.01 25.32
C GLU A 10 7.26 -7.66 25.84
N LYS A 11 7.40 -7.50 27.17
CA LYS A 11 7.98 -6.28 27.77
C LYS A 11 9.37 -5.98 27.23
N ARG A 12 10.23 -7.00 27.15
CA ARG A 12 11.60 -6.85 26.60
C ARG A 12 11.57 -6.46 25.13
N VAL A 13 10.72 -7.08 24.31
CA VAL A 13 10.56 -6.72 22.88
C VAL A 13 10.14 -5.26 22.74
N TYR A 14 9.15 -4.81 23.51
CA TYR A 14 8.68 -3.43 23.52
C TYR A 14 9.78 -2.43 23.94
N GLU A 15 10.54 -2.75 24.98
CA GLU A 15 11.64 -1.89 25.43
C GLU A 15 12.73 -1.74 24.36
N ILE A 16 13.10 -2.85 23.72
CA ILE A 16 14.06 -2.83 22.61
C ILE A 16 13.49 -2.06 21.42
N SER A 17 12.21 -2.20 21.12
CA SER A 17 11.56 -1.49 20.01
C SER A 17 11.63 0.04 20.21
N LEU A 18 11.52 0.54 21.43
CA LEU A 18 11.70 1.97 21.75
C LEU A 18 13.15 2.44 21.54
N ILE A 19 14.13 1.65 22.01
CA ILE A 19 15.55 2.00 21.91
C ILE A 19 16.04 1.94 20.46
N LEU A 20 15.52 1.00 19.67
CA LEU A 20 15.87 0.79 18.25
C LEU A 20 15.61 2.02 17.38
N ARG A 21 14.72 2.92 17.80
CA ARG A 21 14.43 4.19 17.12
C ARG A 21 15.59 5.20 17.21
N ARG A 22 16.45 5.09 18.23
CA ARG A 22 17.42 6.15 18.58
C ARG A 22 18.86 5.66 18.69
N LYS A 23 19.10 4.36 18.76
CA LYS A 23 20.42 3.79 19.05
C LYS A 23 20.80 2.71 18.03
N PRO A 24 22.10 2.59 17.70
CA PRO A 24 22.58 1.56 16.79
C PRO A 24 22.52 0.17 17.43
N THR A 25 22.42 -0.88 16.60
CA THR A 25 22.35 -2.29 17.03
C THR A 25 23.45 -2.68 18.03
N GLY A 26 24.69 -2.21 17.83
CA GLY A 26 25.81 -2.51 18.73
C GLY A 26 25.58 -2.02 20.15
N TYR A 27 24.98 -0.84 20.32
CA TYR A 27 24.59 -0.31 21.63
C TYR A 27 23.52 -1.19 22.28
N ILE A 28 22.53 -1.63 21.50
CA ILE A 28 21.40 -2.42 22.00
C ILE A 28 21.86 -3.81 22.47
N VAL A 29 22.77 -4.43 21.74
CA VAL A 29 23.37 -5.72 22.15
C VAL A 29 24.10 -5.56 23.49
N GLU A 30 24.89 -4.50 23.64
CA GLU A 30 25.60 -4.22 24.90
C GLU A 30 24.63 -3.92 26.05
N TYR A 31 23.58 -3.14 25.78
CA TYR A 31 22.50 -2.86 26.71
C TYR A 31 21.82 -4.13 27.22
N ILE A 32 21.46 -5.05 26.32
CA ILE A 32 20.82 -6.33 26.66
C ILE A 32 21.76 -7.20 27.51
N ARG A 33 23.05 -7.22 27.15
CA ARG A 33 24.06 -7.96 27.92
C ARG A 33 24.18 -7.43 29.34
N GLN A 34 24.27 -6.11 29.51
CA GLN A 34 24.49 -5.48 30.82
C GLN A 34 23.25 -5.55 31.72
N ASN A 35 22.07 -5.30 31.18
CA ASN A 35 20.85 -5.22 32.00
C ASN A 35 20.19 -6.58 32.23
N TRP A 36 20.26 -7.50 31.27
CA TRP A 36 19.53 -8.77 31.33
C TRP A 36 20.45 -9.99 31.38
N GLY A 37 21.77 -9.80 31.29
CA GLY A 37 22.74 -10.89 31.33
C GLY A 37 22.61 -11.88 30.16
N LEU A 38 22.00 -11.47 29.06
CA LEU A 38 21.73 -12.36 27.93
C LEU A 38 22.89 -12.39 26.93
N GLU A 39 23.02 -13.54 26.26
CA GLU A 39 24.01 -13.72 25.23
C GLU A 39 23.69 -12.93 23.96
N LYS A 40 24.73 -12.67 23.17
CA LYS A 40 24.64 -11.92 21.91
C LYS A 40 23.60 -12.51 20.94
N ALA A 41 23.49 -13.84 20.86
CA ALA A 41 22.49 -14.51 20.03
C ALA A 41 21.06 -14.19 20.48
N GLN A 42 20.79 -14.22 21.79
CA GLN A 42 19.49 -13.87 22.34
C GLN A 42 19.18 -12.39 22.14
N ALA A 43 20.17 -11.51 22.27
CA ALA A 43 20.03 -10.08 21.98
C ALA A 43 19.58 -9.83 20.55
N PHE A 44 20.19 -10.51 19.57
CA PHE A 44 19.76 -10.40 18.16
C PHE A 44 18.34 -10.93 17.93
N ASN A 45 17.92 -11.98 18.64
CA ASN A 45 16.55 -12.47 18.56
C ASN A 45 15.54 -11.41 19.03
N TYR A 46 15.80 -10.74 20.15
CA TYR A 46 14.94 -9.64 20.62
C TYR A 46 14.93 -8.46 19.64
N ILE A 47 16.07 -8.12 19.03
CA ILE A 47 16.17 -7.08 18.02
C ILE A 47 15.35 -7.45 16.77
N ALA A 48 15.40 -8.70 16.32
CA ALA A 48 14.62 -9.19 15.19
C ALA A 48 13.11 -9.10 15.47
N LEU A 49 12.68 -9.57 16.64
CA LEU A 49 11.28 -9.48 17.07
C LEU A 49 10.78 -8.03 17.16
N ALA A 50 11.60 -7.13 17.72
CA ALA A 50 11.28 -5.71 17.78
C ALA A 50 11.15 -5.10 16.37
N ARG A 51 12.00 -5.48 15.41
CA ARG A 51 11.89 -5.02 14.02
C ARG A 51 10.62 -5.53 13.32
N GLU A 52 10.20 -6.76 13.60
CA GLU A 52 8.93 -7.29 13.08
C GLU A 52 7.72 -6.51 13.62
N GLU A 53 7.74 -6.15 14.90
CA GLU A 53 6.69 -5.32 15.50
C GLU A 53 6.62 -3.94 14.83
N TRP A 54 7.77 -3.31 14.60
CA TRP A 54 7.86 -2.07 13.83
C TRP A 54 7.38 -2.22 12.40
N LYS A 55 7.67 -3.34 11.73
CA LYS A 55 7.18 -3.62 10.39
C LYS A 55 5.65 -3.63 10.36
N LYS A 56 5.00 -4.32 11.31
CA LYS A 56 3.53 -4.34 11.43
C LYS A 56 2.95 -2.95 11.70
N TYR A 57 3.60 -2.18 12.58
CA TYR A 57 3.21 -0.79 12.88
C TYR A 57 3.32 0.12 11.65
N PHE A 58 4.43 0.04 10.91
CA PHE A 58 4.63 0.79 9.68
C PHE A 58 3.70 0.36 8.55
N GLU A 59 3.42 -0.94 8.41
CA GLU A 59 2.45 -1.44 7.43
C GLU A 59 1.05 -0.91 7.74
N LYS A 60 0.67 -0.87 9.01
CA LYS A 60 -0.58 -0.27 9.45
C LYS A 60 -0.62 1.23 9.17
N ILE A 61 0.41 1.99 9.58
CA ILE A 61 0.50 3.43 9.28
C ILE A 61 0.50 3.70 7.78
N LYS A 62 1.20 2.88 7.00
CA LYS A 62 1.25 3.02 5.55
C LYS A 62 -0.13 2.76 4.95
N GLY A 63 -0.84 1.73 5.41
CA GLY A 63 -2.23 1.47 5.02
C GLY A 63 -3.17 2.62 5.40
N ASP A 64 -3.11 3.08 6.65
CA ASP A 64 -3.94 4.17 7.16
C ASP A 64 -3.64 5.50 6.45
N GLY A 65 -2.36 5.81 6.21
CA GLY A 65 -1.93 7.02 5.48
C GLY A 65 -2.27 6.98 3.99
N ILE A 66 -2.17 5.81 3.35
CA ILE A 66 -2.66 5.61 1.98
C ILE A 66 -4.18 5.77 1.92
N SER A 67 -4.92 5.21 2.88
CA SER A 67 -6.37 5.37 2.97
C SER A 67 -6.78 6.83 3.12
N TYR A 68 -6.08 7.60 3.96
CA TYR A 68 -6.31 9.03 4.12
C TYR A 68 -6.15 9.80 2.80
N HIS A 69 -5.04 9.58 2.08
CA HIS A 69 -4.81 10.22 0.79
C HIS A 69 -5.81 9.79 -0.30
N ILE A 70 -6.22 8.51 -0.32
CA ILE A 70 -7.26 8.04 -1.25
C ILE A 70 -8.60 8.71 -0.94
N SER A 71 -8.98 8.82 0.33
CA SER A 71 -10.21 9.51 0.75
C SER A 71 -10.21 10.98 0.34
N GLU A 72 -9.09 11.68 0.55
CA GLU A 72 -8.92 13.08 0.14
C GLU A 72 -9.05 13.24 -1.39
N LEU A 73 -8.39 12.38 -2.17
CA LEU A 73 -8.51 12.39 -3.63
C LEU A 73 -9.95 12.12 -4.08
N ARG A 74 -10.67 11.19 -3.45
CA ARG A 74 -12.07 10.91 -3.78
C ARG A 74 -12.97 12.11 -3.52
N GLU A 75 -12.77 12.82 -2.42
CA GLU A 75 -13.54 14.03 -2.12
C GLU A 75 -13.33 15.11 -3.20
N ILE A 76 -12.09 15.29 -3.67
CA ILE A 76 -11.80 16.24 -4.75
C ILE A 76 -12.40 15.75 -6.07
N LYS A 77 -12.37 14.44 -6.34
CA LYS A 77 -12.99 13.82 -7.52
C LYS A 77 -14.50 14.04 -7.54
N ASP A 78 -15.17 13.86 -6.41
CA ASP A 78 -16.62 14.07 -6.29
C ASP A 78 -16.98 15.54 -6.53
N LYS A 79 -16.20 16.48 -5.97
CA LYS A 79 -16.35 17.92 -6.25
C LYS A 79 -16.11 18.27 -7.72
N ALA A 80 -15.22 17.55 -8.41
CA ALA A 80 -14.98 17.74 -9.84
C ALA A 80 -16.17 17.24 -10.67
N TRP A 81 -16.76 16.10 -10.31
CA TRP A 81 -17.99 15.59 -10.92
C TRP A 81 -19.18 16.54 -10.73
N GLU A 82 -19.37 17.08 -9.52
CA GLU A 82 -20.43 18.07 -9.24
C GLU A 82 -20.31 19.33 -10.11
N LYS A 83 -19.08 19.68 -10.52
CA LYS A 83 -18.77 20.85 -11.36
C LYS A 83 -18.66 20.52 -12.85
N ASP A 84 -18.93 19.26 -13.23
CA ASP A 84 -18.74 18.74 -14.59
C ASP A 84 -17.31 18.94 -15.15
N ASP A 85 -16.31 19.04 -14.26
CA ASP A 85 -14.90 19.14 -14.61
C ASP A 85 -14.28 17.74 -14.79
N LEU A 86 -14.61 17.14 -15.93
CA LEU A 86 -14.17 15.78 -16.30
C LEU A 86 -12.66 15.66 -16.41
N ARG A 87 -11.96 16.76 -16.72
CA ARG A 87 -10.50 16.77 -16.82
C ARG A 87 -9.87 16.59 -15.45
N LEU A 88 -10.34 17.35 -14.47
CA LEU A 88 -9.87 17.24 -13.09
C LEU A 88 -10.23 15.87 -12.50
N ALA A 89 -11.43 15.36 -12.75
CA ALA A 89 -11.84 14.03 -12.29
C ALA A 89 -10.94 12.91 -12.85
N PHE A 90 -10.53 13.02 -14.13
CA PHE A 90 -9.61 12.08 -14.76
C PHE A 90 -8.20 12.16 -14.15
N ASP A 91 -7.65 13.37 -13.98
CA ASP A 91 -6.31 13.56 -13.42
C ASP A 91 -6.22 13.02 -11.98
N ILE A 92 -7.26 13.24 -11.17
CA ILE A 92 -7.35 12.70 -9.80
C ILE A 92 -7.44 11.17 -9.81
N THR A 93 -8.22 10.60 -10.71
CA THR A 93 -8.34 9.13 -10.86
C THR A 93 -6.98 8.52 -11.19
N LYS A 94 -6.19 9.18 -12.04
CA LYS A 94 -4.83 8.75 -12.36
C LYS A 94 -3.90 8.79 -11.14
N GLU A 95 -3.97 9.83 -10.31
CA GLU A 95 -3.20 9.88 -9.07
C GLU A 95 -3.65 8.82 -8.05
N GLU A 96 -4.95 8.57 -7.91
CA GLU A 96 -5.51 7.49 -7.09
C GLU A 96 -4.95 6.12 -7.53
N MET A 97 -4.95 5.84 -8.83
CA MET A 97 -4.42 4.58 -9.39
C MET A 97 -2.91 4.42 -9.22
N LYS A 98 -2.13 5.52 -9.25
CA LYS A 98 -0.69 5.49 -8.99
C LYS A 98 -0.40 5.13 -7.53
N ILE A 99 -1.14 5.73 -6.60
CA ILE A 99 -1.00 5.44 -5.16
C ILE A 99 -1.39 3.97 -4.86
N MET A 100 -2.42 3.46 -5.54
CA MET A 100 -2.83 2.05 -5.44
C MET A 100 -1.88 1.08 -6.18
N GLY A 101 -0.91 1.58 -6.96
CA GLY A 101 0.02 0.74 -7.73
C GLY A 101 -0.61 0.01 -8.93
N ILE A 102 -1.79 0.45 -9.38
CA ILE A 102 -2.55 -0.16 -10.50
C ILE A 102 -2.31 0.64 -11.79
N TYR A 103 -1.80 1.88 -11.70
CA TYR A 103 -1.48 2.67 -12.88
C TYR A 103 -0.23 2.11 -13.58
N PRO A 104 -0.32 1.67 -14.85
CA PRO A 104 0.83 1.13 -15.56
C PRO A 104 1.91 2.19 -15.73
N THR A 105 3.12 1.86 -15.30
CA THR A 105 4.30 2.75 -15.39
C THR A 105 4.76 2.94 -16.84
N GLU A 106 4.41 1.99 -17.73
CA GLU A 106 4.78 2.00 -19.13
C GLU A 106 3.68 2.63 -20.00
N ARG A 107 4.06 3.63 -20.80
CA ARG A 107 3.16 4.30 -21.73
C ARG A 107 3.13 3.49 -23.03
N HIS A 108 2.12 2.64 -23.21
CA HIS A 108 1.88 1.99 -24.49
C HIS A 108 1.42 3.04 -25.51
N LYS A 109 2.18 3.22 -26.59
CA LYS A 109 1.71 3.99 -27.75
C LYS A 109 0.65 3.15 -28.46
N PHE A 110 -0.58 3.65 -28.48
CA PHE A 110 -1.64 3.08 -29.28
C PHE A 110 -1.86 3.99 -30.48
N GLU A 111 -1.55 3.49 -31.67
CA GLU A 111 -1.88 4.17 -32.92
C GLU A 111 -3.28 3.70 -33.33
N PHE A 112 -4.28 4.56 -33.10
CA PHE A 112 -5.66 4.29 -33.49
C PHE A 112 -5.91 4.86 -34.88
N GLU A 113 -5.95 4.01 -35.90
CA GLU A 113 -6.24 4.41 -37.30
C GLU A 113 -7.73 4.41 -37.66
N GLY A 114 -8.62 4.31 -36.67
CA GLY A 114 -10.08 4.30 -36.89
C GLY A 114 -10.73 5.69 -36.78
N LYS A 115 -11.79 5.93 -37.54
CA LYS A 115 -12.79 6.95 -37.19
C LYS A 115 -13.78 6.34 -36.22
N ILE A 116 -13.88 6.89 -35.00
CA ILE A 116 -14.91 6.49 -34.04
C ILE A 116 -16.20 7.20 -34.43
N ASP A 117 -17.10 6.47 -35.06
CA ASP A 117 -18.47 6.92 -35.35
C ASP A 117 -19.40 6.12 -34.43
N MET A 118 -19.44 6.51 -33.14
CA MET A 118 -20.16 5.78 -32.11
C MET A 118 -21.21 6.69 -31.49
N LYS A 119 -22.45 6.19 -31.35
CA LYS A 119 -23.54 6.99 -30.78
C LYS A 119 -23.35 7.13 -29.27
N LYS A 120 -23.84 8.24 -28.71
CA LYS A 120 -23.61 8.61 -27.32
C LYS A 120 -24.15 7.53 -26.36
N GLU A 121 -25.24 6.88 -26.74
CA GLU A 121 -25.87 5.79 -25.99
C GLU A 121 -24.95 4.56 -25.88
N GLU A 122 -24.30 4.18 -26.97
CA GLU A 122 -23.38 3.02 -27.03
C GLU A 122 -22.12 3.26 -26.18
N MET A 123 -21.63 4.51 -26.14
CA MET A 123 -20.51 4.91 -25.29
C MET A 123 -20.86 4.78 -23.80
N TYR A 124 -22.07 5.20 -23.38
CA TYR A 124 -22.50 5.05 -21.99
C TYR A 124 -22.66 3.59 -21.58
N GLU A 125 -23.14 2.73 -22.47
CA GLU A 125 -23.22 1.28 -22.21
C GLU A 125 -21.83 0.66 -22.00
N LEU A 126 -20.85 1.02 -22.83
CA LEU A 126 -19.46 0.56 -22.69
C LEU A 126 -18.81 1.03 -21.39
N ILE A 127 -19.04 2.29 -21.00
CA ILE A 127 -18.52 2.83 -19.73
C ILE A 127 -19.11 2.07 -18.54
N ASN A 128 -20.42 1.82 -18.56
CA ASN A 128 -21.10 1.07 -17.51
C ASN A 128 -20.63 -0.39 -17.45
N LEU A 129 -20.36 -1.01 -18.60
CA LEU A 129 -19.81 -2.37 -18.68
C LEU A 129 -18.39 -2.43 -18.09
N ALA A 130 -17.52 -1.47 -18.42
CA ALA A 130 -16.16 -1.39 -17.90
C ALA A 130 -16.14 -1.16 -16.37
N GLN A 131 -17.02 -0.29 -15.87
CA GLN A 131 -17.17 -0.06 -14.42
C GLN A 131 -17.61 -1.32 -13.67
N ARG A 132 -18.50 -2.13 -14.26
CA ARG A 132 -18.89 -3.43 -13.70
C ARG A 132 -17.76 -4.45 -13.70
N ALA A 133 -17.00 -4.54 -14.79
CA ALA A 133 -15.85 -5.45 -14.91
C ALA A 133 -14.75 -5.13 -13.89
N ILE A 134 -14.45 -3.84 -13.69
CA ILE A 134 -13.49 -3.37 -12.67
C ILE A 134 -13.99 -3.70 -11.25
N SER A 135 -15.29 -3.52 -10.99
CA SER A 135 -15.89 -3.84 -9.69
C SER A 135 -15.93 -5.35 -9.38
N GLN A 136 -15.88 -6.20 -10.40
CA GLN A 136 -15.88 -7.67 -10.28
C GLN A 136 -14.49 -8.30 -10.40
N GLY A 137 -13.42 -7.50 -10.51
CA GLY A 137 -12.03 -7.99 -10.55
C GLY A 137 -11.69 -8.86 -11.77
N SER A 138 -12.51 -8.82 -12.83
CA SER A 138 -12.32 -9.62 -14.04
C SER A 138 -12.15 -8.66 -15.22
N LEU A 139 -10.91 -8.42 -15.63
CA LEU A 139 -10.64 -7.79 -16.92
C LEU A 139 -10.93 -8.83 -18.02
N PRO A 140 -11.65 -8.47 -19.11
CA PRO A 140 -11.76 -9.36 -20.25
C PRO A 140 -10.36 -9.55 -20.83
N GLU A 141 -9.89 -10.81 -20.87
CA GLU A 141 -8.68 -11.16 -21.59
C GLU A 141 -8.85 -10.73 -23.04
N GLY A 142 -7.95 -9.87 -23.52
CA GLY A 142 -7.93 -9.44 -24.90
C GLY A 142 -7.81 -10.69 -25.78
N ASP A 143 -8.77 -10.85 -26.68
CA ASP A 143 -8.79 -11.88 -27.70
C ASP A 143 -7.48 -11.78 -28.49
N GLN A 144 -6.56 -12.71 -28.23
CA GLN A 144 -5.40 -12.92 -29.09
C GLN A 144 -5.94 -13.54 -30.38
N GLY A 145 -6.39 -12.67 -31.27
CA GLY A 145 -6.83 -13.02 -32.61
C GLY A 145 -5.76 -13.85 -33.30
N LYS A 146 -6.05 -15.14 -33.47
CA LYS A 146 -5.45 -15.98 -34.50
C LYS A 146 -5.88 -15.42 -35.86
N ASN A 147 -4.93 -14.90 -36.62
CA ASN A 147 -4.63 -15.31 -38.01
C ASN A 147 -3.50 -14.46 -38.58
#